data_AF-A0A2N0Z9K8-F1
#
_entry.id   AF-A0A2N0Z9K8-F1
#
_cell.length_a   1.000
_cell.length_b   1.000
_cell.length_c   1.000
_cell.angle_alpha   90.00
_cell.angle_beta   90.00
_cell.angle_gamma   90.00
#
_symmetry.space_group_name_H-M   'P 1'
#
loop_
_entity.id
_entity.type
_entity.pdbx_description
1 polymer ?
#
loop_
_entity_poly.entity_id
_entity_poly.type
_entity_poly.pdbx_seq_one_letter_code
_entity_poly.pdbx_strand_id
1 'polypeptide(L)'
;MKNRISFYVVSGLIILAILGLGVKLVNNPTGLFQSIAVIAIVVAVIYFIVQRVNRANPGKREHRAFAQAAKKSKKRFKNKEQGSAIQRKAKTGTLTSIKKSKRKSSTTHLTVIEGKKGKKKNRASL
;
A
#
# COMPACT_ATOMS: atom_id res chain seq x y z
N MET A 1 -43.37 -21.07 -12.67
CA MET A 1 -43.04 -22.50 -12.94
C MET A 1 -41.61 -22.72 -13.47
N LYS A 2 -40.74 -21.71 -13.54
CA LYS A 2 -39.45 -21.78 -14.28
C LYS A 2 -38.28 -22.45 -13.51
N ASN A 3 -38.42 -22.62 -12.19
CA ASN A 3 -37.33 -23.13 -11.34
C ASN A 3 -37.34 -24.66 -11.18
N ARG A 4 -38.46 -25.33 -11.47
CA ARG A 4 -38.54 -26.80 -11.34
C ARG A 4 -37.72 -27.51 -12.40
N ILE A 5 -37.71 -26.99 -13.62
CA ILE A 5 -36.88 -27.52 -14.73
C ILE A 5 -35.40 -27.37 -14.38
N SER A 6 -34.95 -26.19 -13.92
CA SER A 6 -33.58 -26.03 -13.42
C SER A 6 -33.26 -26.97 -12.28
N PHE A 7 -34.20 -27.21 -11.35
CA PHE A 7 -34.00 -28.15 -10.26
C PHE A 7 -33.78 -29.60 -10.75
N TYR A 8 -34.58 -30.07 -11.72
CA TYR A 8 -34.38 -31.41 -12.31
C TYR A 8 -33.08 -31.52 -13.08
N VAL A 9 -32.71 -30.48 -13.85
CA VAL A 9 -31.44 -30.46 -14.58
C VAL A 9 -30.26 -30.48 -13.62
N VAL A 10 -30.28 -29.66 -12.57
CA VAL A 10 -29.22 -29.62 -11.55
C VAL A 10 -29.15 -30.95 -10.79
N SER A 11 -30.30 -31.51 -10.41
CA SER A 11 -30.36 -32.82 -9.76
C SER A 11 -29.79 -33.94 -10.63
N GLY A 12 -30.14 -33.97 -11.93
CA GLY A 12 -29.60 -34.92 -12.89
C GLY A 12 -28.09 -34.80 -13.06
N LEU A 13 -27.57 -33.57 -13.11
CA LEU A 13 -26.13 -33.32 -13.17
C LEU A 13 -25.41 -33.78 -11.90
N ILE A 14 -26.00 -33.58 -10.73
CA ILE A 14 -25.42 -34.04 -9.45
C ILE A 14 -25.35 -35.57 -9.42
N ILE A 15 -26.43 -36.27 -9.82
CA ILE A 15 -26.46 -37.74 -9.88
C ILE A 15 -25.42 -38.26 -10.86
N LEU A 16 -25.31 -37.65 -12.04
CA LEU A 16 -24.33 -38.02 -13.05
C LEU A 16 -22.89 -37.78 -12.56
N ALA A 17 -22.65 -36.68 -11.83
CA ALA A 17 -21.35 -36.40 -11.23
C ALA A 17 -20.98 -37.44 -10.17
N ILE A 18 -21.92 -37.82 -9.30
CA ILE A 18 -21.70 -38.86 -8.28
C ILE A 18 -21.42 -40.22 -8.94
N LEU A 19 -22.18 -40.60 -9.97
CA LEU A 19 -21.93 -41.85 -10.71
C LEU A 19 -20.58 -41.84 -11.43
N GLY A 20 -20.24 -40.74 -12.10
CA GLY A 20 -18.95 -40.58 -12.78
C GLY A 20 -17.77 -40.64 -11.80
N LEU A 21 -17.89 -39.99 -10.65
CA LEU A 21 -16.88 -40.04 -9.59
C LEU A 21 -16.81 -41.41 -8.90
N GLY A 22 -17.96 -42.06 -8.68
CA GLY A 22 -18.04 -43.39 -8.08
C GLY A 22 -17.37 -44.46 -8.95
N VAL A 23 -17.63 -44.47 -10.25
CA VAL A 23 -16.95 -45.39 -11.20
C VAL A 23 -15.45 -45.13 -11.27
N LYS A 24 -15.03 -43.86 -11.27
CA LYS A 24 -13.59 -43.51 -11.22
C LYS A 24 -12.92 -43.97 -9.91
N LEU A 25 -13.65 -43.93 -8.80
CA LEU A 25 -13.15 -44.34 -7.49
C LEU A 25 -12.97 -45.86 -7.37
N VAL A 26 -13.87 -46.64 -7.98
CA VAL A 26 -13.76 -48.11 -8.00
C VAL A 26 -12.66 -48.55 -8.96
N ASN A 27 -12.56 -47.94 -10.14
CA ASN A 27 -11.60 -48.39 -11.14
C ASN A 27 -10.16 -47.94 -10.85
N ASN A 28 -9.94 -46.73 -10.30
CA ASN A 28 -8.61 -46.19 -9.99
C ASN A 28 -8.69 -45.08 -8.92
N PRO A 29 -8.81 -45.44 -7.63
CA PRO A 29 -8.97 -44.46 -6.55
C PRO A 29 -7.76 -43.51 -6.43
N THR A 30 -6.55 -44.02 -6.65
CA THR A 30 -5.30 -43.24 -6.63
C THR A 30 -5.24 -42.19 -7.75
N GLY A 31 -5.75 -42.52 -8.93
CA GLY A 31 -5.79 -41.60 -10.08
C GLY A 31 -6.72 -40.40 -9.85
N LEU A 32 -7.79 -40.56 -9.09
CA LEU A 32 -8.67 -39.44 -8.72
C LEU A 32 -7.96 -38.43 -7.82
N PHE A 33 -7.32 -38.87 -6.74
CA PHE A 33 -6.57 -37.97 -5.86
C PHE A 33 -5.43 -37.28 -6.61
N GLN A 34 -4.74 -38.01 -7.49
CA GLN A 34 -3.71 -37.43 -8.35
C GLN A 34 -4.28 -36.37 -9.29
N SER A 35 -5.44 -36.61 -9.90
CA SER A 35 -6.10 -35.63 -10.78
C SER A 35 -6.53 -34.36 -10.03
N ILE A 36 -7.09 -34.49 -8.82
CA ILE A 36 -7.47 -33.36 -7.96
C ILE A 36 -6.22 -32.59 -7.53
N ALA A 37 -5.15 -33.30 -7.14
CA ALA A 37 -3.88 -32.67 -6.76
C ALA A 37 -3.28 -31.89 -7.93
N VAL A 38 -3.29 -32.44 -9.15
CA VAL A 38 -2.81 -31.75 -10.36
C VAL A 38 -3.65 -30.50 -10.64
N ILE A 39 -4.99 -30.61 -10.58
CA ILE A 39 -5.88 -29.45 -10.77
C ILE A 39 -5.60 -28.38 -9.71
N ALA A 40 -5.47 -28.76 -8.44
CA ALA A 40 -5.17 -27.85 -7.34
C ALA A 40 -3.82 -27.14 -7.55
N ILE A 41 -2.79 -27.86 -8.00
CA ILE A 41 -1.48 -27.29 -8.33
C ILE A 41 -1.62 -26.29 -9.49
N VAL A 42 -2.32 -26.64 -10.57
CA VAL A 42 -2.51 -25.75 -11.72
C VAL A 42 -3.24 -24.47 -11.30
N VAL A 43 -4.33 -24.60 -10.54
CA VAL A 43 -5.08 -23.44 -10.01
C VAL A 43 -4.20 -22.59 -9.10
N ALA A 44 -3.39 -23.21 -8.24
CA ALA A 44 -2.47 -22.49 -7.35
C ALA A 44 -1.41 -21.72 -8.14
N VAL A 45 -0.85 -22.30 -9.20
CA VAL A 45 0.12 -21.64 -10.09
C VAL A 45 -0.53 -20.45 -10.80
N ILE A 46 -1.70 -20.63 -11.40
CA ILE A 46 -2.43 -19.54 -12.07
C ILE A 46 -2.78 -18.43 -11.06
N TYR A 47 -3.33 -18.80 -9.91
CA TYR A 47 -3.66 -17.86 -8.83
C TYR A 47 -2.41 -17.09 -8.38
N PHE A 48 -1.28 -17.76 -8.21
CA PHE A 48 -0.04 -17.13 -7.79
C PHE A 48 0.48 -16.13 -8.83
N ILE A 49 0.44 -16.48 -10.11
CA ILE A 49 0.83 -15.58 -11.22
C ILE A 49 -0.10 -14.36 -11.24
N VAL A 50 -1.42 -14.57 -11.25
CA VAL A 50 -2.43 -13.50 -11.24
C VAL A 50 -2.27 -12.60 -10.01
N GLN A 51 -2.07 -13.19 -8.83
CA GLN A 51 -1.87 -12.46 -7.58
C GLN A 51 -0.54 -11.68 -7.59
N ARG A 52 0.53 -12.24 -8.16
CA ARG A 52 1.83 -11.57 -8.29
C ARG A 52 1.73 -10.35 -9.20
N VAL A 53 1.07 -10.49 -10.35
CA VAL A 53 0.85 -9.42 -11.32
C VAL A 53 -0.10 -8.36 -10.75
N ASN A 54 -1.22 -8.76 -10.13
CA ASN A 54 -2.17 -7.82 -9.54
C ASN A 54 -1.61 -7.04 -8.34
N ARG A 55 -0.66 -7.62 -7.59
CA ARG A 55 0.07 -6.89 -6.53
C ARG A 55 1.09 -5.89 -7.07
N ALA A 56 1.59 -6.12 -8.29
CA ALA A 56 2.47 -5.17 -8.97
C ALA A 56 1.69 -3.99 -9.59
N ASN A 57 0.36 -4.09 -9.69
CA ASN A 57 -0.46 -3.08 -10.35
C ASN A 57 -0.44 -1.73 -9.56
N PRO A 58 0.06 -0.63 -10.14
CA PRO A 58 0.27 0.64 -9.44
C PRO A 58 -1.03 1.32 -8.99
N GLY A 59 -2.18 1.04 -9.62
CA GLY A 59 -3.47 1.64 -9.25
C GLY A 59 -3.89 1.41 -7.80
N LYS A 60 -3.52 0.27 -7.18
CA LYS A 60 -3.80 0.04 -5.74
C LYS A 60 -2.88 0.84 -4.80
N ARG A 61 -1.69 1.25 -5.26
CA ARG A 61 -0.78 2.11 -4.49
C ARG A 61 -1.32 3.54 -4.43
N GLU A 62 -1.92 4.02 -5.51
CA GLU A 62 -2.51 5.36 -5.55
C GLU A 62 -3.65 5.49 -4.54
N HIS A 63 -4.62 4.56 -4.53
CA HIS A 63 -5.69 4.58 -3.52
C HIS A 63 -5.16 4.52 -2.08
N ARG A 64 -4.09 3.74 -1.82
CA ARG A 64 -3.44 3.72 -0.49
C ARG A 64 -2.76 5.06 -0.17
N ALA A 65 -2.08 5.68 -1.13
CA ALA A 65 -1.43 6.97 -0.95
C ALA A 65 -2.46 8.09 -0.72
N PHE A 66 -3.55 8.12 -1.50
CA PHE A 66 -4.69 9.01 -1.30
C PHE A 66 -5.34 8.80 0.07
N ALA A 67 -5.60 7.56 0.48
CA ALA A 67 -6.15 7.27 1.80
C ALA A 67 -5.21 7.71 2.94
N GLN A 68 -3.89 7.55 2.77
CA GLN A 68 -2.90 8.05 3.72
C GLN A 68 -2.85 9.58 3.75
N ALA A 69 -2.92 10.25 2.60
CA ALA A 69 -2.95 11.70 2.49
C ALA A 69 -4.22 12.29 3.13
N ALA A 70 -5.38 11.71 2.86
CA ALA A 70 -6.66 12.10 3.47
C ALA A 70 -6.63 11.94 4.99
N LYS A 71 -6.08 10.82 5.51
CA LYS A 71 -5.88 10.62 6.95
C LYS A 71 -4.92 11.65 7.56
N LYS A 72 -3.81 11.98 6.89
CA LYS A 72 -2.87 13.02 7.33
C LYS A 72 -3.50 14.42 7.32
N SER A 73 -4.29 14.73 6.29
CA SER A 73 -5.04 15.99 6.18
C SER A 73 -6.02 16.15 7.35
N LYS A 74 -6.86 15.14 7.60
CA LYS A 74 -7.81 15.14 8.74
C LYS A 74 -7.13 15.35 10.10
N LYS A 75 -5.95 14.76 10.32
CA LYS A 75 -5.17 14.96 11.55
C LYS A 75 -4.60 16.37 11.68
N ARG A 76 -4.18 17.01 10.58
CA ARG A 76 -3.68 18.39 10.60
C ARG A 76 -4.76 19.39 10.98
N PHE A 77 -6.00 19.20 10.51
CA PHE A 77 -7.11 20.09 10.86
C PHE A 77 -7.54 19.94 12.32
N LYS A 78 -7.57 18.72 12.87
CA LYS A 78 -7.82 18.51 14.31
C LYS A 78 -6.78 19.16 15.23
N ASN A 79 -5.51 19.12 14.84
CA ASN A 79 -4.44 19.78 15.61
C ASN A 79 -4.45 21.31 15.45
N LYS A 80 -5.11 21.86 14.42
CA LYS A 80 -5.25 23.32 14.23
C LYS A 80 -6.34 23.91 15.14
N GLU A 81 -7.40 23.14 15.39
CA GLU A 81 -8.44 23.54 16.36
C GLU A 81 -7.96 23.41 17.81
N GLN A 82 -7.13 22.42 18.14
CA GLN A 82 -6.54 22.27 19.48
C GLN A 82 -5.30 23.15 19.71
N GLY A 83 -4.69 23.69 18.65
CA GLY A 83 -3.44 24.47 18.69
C GLY A 83 -3.62 25.99 18.70
N SER A 84 -4.85 26.52 18.65
CA SER A 84 -5.07 27.98 18.67
C SER A 84 -4.82 28.63 20.04
N ALA A 85 -4.66 27.85 21.11
CA ALA A 85 -4.45 28.43 22.44
C ALA A 85 -2.97 28.46 22.86
N ILE A 86 -2.09 27.59 22.35
CA ILE A 86 -0.77 27.39 22.97
C ILE A 86 0.28 27.05 21.90
N GLN A 87 1.28 27.93 21.79
CA GLN A 87 2.63 27.71 21.26
C GLN A 87 2.89 27.84 19.75
N ARG A 88 3.22 29.09 19.41
CA ARG A 88 4.47 29.41 18.71
C ARG A 88 5.65 28.62 19.31
N LYS A 89 6.01 27.43 18.80
CA LYS A 89 7.39 26.94 18.83
C LYS A 89 7.66 26.00 17.65
N ALA A 90 8.65 26.42 16.88
CA ALA A 90 9.24 25.69 15.78
C ALA A 90 9.60 24.25 16.17
N LYS A 91 9.11 23.26 15.41
CA LYS A 91 9.82 22.01 15.09
C LYS A 91 9.33 21.50 13.74
N THR A 92 9.96 21.96 12.68
CA THR A 92 10.01 21.24 11.40
C THR A 92 10.78 19.94 11.62
N GLY A 93 10.04 18.88 11.98
CA GLY A 93 10.57 17.52 12.17
C GLY A 93 10.97 16.91 10.82
N THR A 94 12.27 16.85 10.62
CA THR A 94 13.00 16.37 9.45
C THR A 94 12.72 14.89 9.16
N LEU A 95 12.43 14.58 7.88
CA LEU A 95 12.44 13.23 7.31
C LEU A 95 13.89 12.74 7.14
N THR A 96 14.63 12.42 8.19
CA THR A 96 15.90 11.70 8.03
C THR A 96 16.30 11.01 9.34
N SER A 97 15.78 9.80 9.56
CA SER A 97 16.49 8.82 10.40
C SER A 97 17.61 8.22 9.55
N ILE A 98 18.71 8.94 9.41
CA ILE A 98 19.99 8.36 9.02
C ILE A 98 21.02 8.84 10.04
N LYS A 99 21.49 7.87 10.83
CA LYS A 99 22.61 7.97 11.77
C LYS A 99 23.68 8.95 11.28
N LYS A 100 24.09 9.90 12.14
CA LYS A 100 25.49 10.36 12.16
C LYS A 100 25.90 10.82 13.55
N SER A 101 26.65 9.91 14.18
CA SER A 101 27.82 10.09 15.05
C SER A 101 27.97 11.41 15.82
N LYS A 102 28.09 11.27 17.15
CA LYS A 102 28.58 12.28 18.10
C LYS A 102 29.87 12.95 17.56
N ARG A 103 29.79 14.21 17.17
CA ARG A 103 30.96 15.11 17.13
C ARG A 103 30.65 16.39 17.90
N LYS A 104 31.69 16.80 18.63
CA LYS A 104 31.70 17.71 19.78
C LYS A 104 31.09 19.08 19.46
N SER A 105 30.42 19.63 20.47
CA SER A 105 30.05 21.04 20.59
C SER A 105 31.31 21.91 20.47
N SER A 106 31.57 22.46 19.29
CA SER A 106 32.38 23.67 19.16
C SER A 106 31.42 24.85 19.19
N THR A 107 31.49 25.61 20.27
CA THR A 107 30.95 26.96 20.47
C THR A 107 31.24 27.81 19.23
N THR A 108 30.32 27.80 18.27
CA THR A 108 30.44 28.55 17.03
C THR A 108 29.81 29.90 17.30
N HIS A 109 30.64 30.87 17.69
CA HIS A 109 30.20 32.25 17.84
C HIS A 109 29.83 32.78 16.45
N LEU A 110 28.53 32.94 16.22
CA LEU A 110 28.02 33.61 15.02
C LEU A 110 28.30 35.10 15.17
N THR A 111 29.38 35.58 14.54
CA THR A 111 29.51 37.02 14.31
C THR A 111 28.55 37.41 13.20
N VAL A 112 27.70 38.40 13.46
CA VAL A 112 26.83 38.98 12.44
C VAL A 112 27.71 39.56 11.34
N ILE A 113 27.62 39.02 10.13
CA ILE A 113 28.14 39.73 8.97
C ILE A 113 27.14 40.83 8.69
N GLU A 114 27.41 42.02 9.22
CA GLU A 114 26.67 43.21 8.84
C GLU A 114 26.95 43.48 7.35
N GLY A 115 25.98 43.11 6.52
CA GLY A 115 25.99 43.50 5.12
C GLY A 115 25.98 45.01 5.05
N LYS A 116 26.89 45.59 4.24
CA LYS A 116 27.01 47.02 3.95
C LYS A 116 25.82 47.54 3.11
N LYS A 117 24.59 47.23 3.51
CA LYS A 117 23.34 47.61 2.84
C LYS A 117 22.99 49.04 3.24
N GLY A 118 23.65 50.01 2.59
CA GLY A 118 23.35 51.42 2.78
C GLY A 118 24.43 52.42 2.38
N LYS A 119 25.66 52.00 2.05
CA LYS A 119 26.67 52.96 1.58
C LYS A 119 26.34 53.41 0.15
N LYS A 120 25.63 54.55 0.03
CA LYS A 120 25.60 55.33 -1.21
C LYS A 120 27.05 55.65 -1.57
N LYS A 121 27.49 55.25 -2.77
CA LYS A 121 28.79 55.65 -3.30
C LYS A 121 28.69 57.15 -3.58
N ASN A 122 29.39 57.98 -2.81
CA ASN A 122 29.64 59.36 -3.22
C ASN A 122 30.45 59.28 -4.52
N ARG A 123 29.77 59.41 -5.66
CA ARG A 123 30.43 59.70 -6.93
C ARG A 123 30.96 61.11 -6.77
N ALA A 124 32.27 61.23 -6.55
CA ALA A 124 32.94 62.50 -6.73
C ALA A 124 32.73 62.91 -8.19
N SER A 125 32.04 64.03 -8.40
CA SER A 125 32.05 64.77 -9.65
C SER A 125 33.26 65.70 -9.61
N LEU A 126 34.25 65.44 -10.46
CA LEU A 126 35.26 66.37 -10.95
C LEU A 126 35.62 65.91 -12.37
#